data_AF-A0A512T8J1-F1
#
_entry.id   AF-A0A512T8J1-F1
#
_cell.length_a   1.000
_cell.length_b   1.000
_cell.length_c   1.000
_cell.angle_alpha   90.00
_cell.angle_beta   90.00
_cell.angle_gamma   90.00
#
_symmetry.space_group_name_H-M   'P 1'
#
loop_
_entity.id
_entity.type
_entity.pdbx_description
1 polymer ?
#
loop_
_entity_poly.entity_id
_entity_poly.type
_entity_poly.pdbx_seq_one_letter_code
_entity_poly.pdbx_strand_id
1 'polypeptide(L)'
;MKVLRNTKVKTKLLVSFITISLLIALVGTIGIVSLKSVAKNSNTMYENNLQSIYLLADIKQSLISVKSDVIELVFIKNEDRKSDLKDDIQINVDKNNKNVEQYENLPMTQEEKK
;
A
#
# COMPACT_ATOMS: atom_id res chain seq x y z
N MET A 1 -16.04 -48.46 -11.78
CA MET A 1 -16.90 -48.59 -12.98
C MET A 1 -18.01 -49.66 -12.92
N LYS A 2 -18.18 -50.45 -11.85
CA LYS A 2 -19.32 -51.40 -11.73
C LYS A 2 -20.62 -50.76 -11.19
N VAL A 3 -20.55 -49.62 -10.50
CA VAL A 3 -21.67 -49.03 -9.73
C VAL A 3 -22.71 -48.32 -10.62
N LEU A 4 -22.33 -47.84 -11.81
CA LEU A 4 -23.23 -47.10 -12.73
C LEU A 4 -23.67 -47.93 -13.95
N ARG A 5 -23.34 -49.22 -13.99
CA ARG A 5 -23.57 -50.04 -15.20
C ARG A 5 -25.06 -50.27 -15.46
N ASN A 6 -25.87 -50.39 -14.41
CA ASN A 6 -27.32 -50.69 -14.47
C ASN A 6 -28.24 -49.49 -14.17
N THR A 7 -27.70 -48.26 -14.11
CA THR A 7 -28.50 -47.06 -13.79
C THR A 7 -29.07 -46.40 -15.05
N LYS A 8 -30.30 -45.88 -14.96
CA LYS A 8 -31.01 -45.18 -16.05
C LYS A 8 -30.16 -44.03 -16.63
N VAL A 9 -30.29 -43.76 -17.93
CA VAL A 9 -29.50 -42.72 -18.65
C VAL A 9 -29.61 -41.34 -17.98
N LYS A 10 -30.80 -40.96 -17.50
CA LYS A 10 -31.05 -39.74 -16.73
C LYS A 10 -30.12 -39.60 -15.51
N THR A 11 -29.91 -40.70 -14.77
CA THR A 11 -29.03 -40.72 -13.59
C THR A 11 -27.57 -40.55 -13.97
N LYS A 12 -27.11 -41.15 -15.08
CA LYS A 12 -25.73 -41.00 -15.56
C LYS A 12 -25.42 -39.54 -15.92
N LEU A 13 -26.34 -38.88 -16.62
CA LEU A 13 -26.25 -37.46 -16.98
C LEU A 13 -26.24 -36.54 -15.75
N LEU A 14 -27.11 -36.81 -14.78
CA LEU A 14 -27.15 -36.06 -13.52
C LEU A 14 -25.82 -36.16 -12.77
N VAL A 15 -25.26 -37.37 -12.65
CA VAL A 15 -23.97 -37.60 -11.96
C VAL A 15 -22.82 -36.87 -12.64
N SER A 16 -22.76 -36.85 -13.98
CA SER A 16 -21.73 -36.07 -14.70
C SER A 16 -21.86 -34.58 -14.43
N PHE A 17 -23.09 -34.05 -14.40
CA PHE A 17 -23.33 -32.63 -14.17
C PHE A 17 -22.98 -32.22 -12.73
N ILE A 18 -23.33 -33.05 -11.75
CA ILE A 18 -22.94 -32.85 -10.35
C ILE A 18 -21.43 -32.88 -10.20
N THR A 19 -20.76 -33.84 -10.84
CA THR A 19 -19.29 -33.93 -10.81
C THR A 19 -18.64 -32.65 -11.34
N ILE A 20 -19.11 -32.13 -12.48
CA ILE A 20 -18.61 -30.87 -13.05
C ILE A 20 -18.89 -29.69 -12.10
N SER A 21 -20.10 -29.61 -11.55
CA SER A 21 -20.47 -28.55 -10.61
C SER A 21 -19.57 -28.54 -9.36
N LEU A 22 -19.23 -29.72 -8.83
CA LEU A 22 -18.29 -29.85 -7.71
C LEU A 22 -16.88 -29.37 -8.07
N LEU A 23 -16.40 -29.68 -9.28
CA LEU A 23 -15.10 -29.20 -9.75
C LEU A 23 -15.09 -27.66 -9.89
N ILE A 24 -16.16 -27.08 -10.43
CA ILE A 24 -16.31 -25.62 -10.53
C ILE A 24 -16.34 -24.97 -9.14
N ALA A 25 -17.10 -25.54 -8.21
CA ALA A 25 -17.18 -25.04 -6.84
C ALA A 25 -15.81 -25.10 -6.12
N LEU A 26 -15.04 -26.17 -6.34
CA LEU A 26 -13.69 -26.32 -5.81
C LEU A 26 -12.76 -25.22 -6.34
N VAL A 27 -12.70 -25.04 -7.65
CA VAL A 27 -11.85 -24.02 -8.29
C VAL A 27 -12.27 -22.61 -7.87
N GLY A 28 -13.58 -22.34 -7.80
CA GLY A 28 -14.12 -21.07 -7.32
C GLY A 28 -13.69 -20.77 -5.88
N THR A 29 -13.74 -21.78 -5.01
CA THR A 29 -13.30 -21.64 -3.60
C THR A 29 -11.80 -21.34 -3.52
N ILE A 30 -10.97 -22.06 -4.28
CA ILE A 30 -9.52 -21.81 -4.35
C ILE A 30 -9.24 -20.39 -4.85
N GLY A 31 -9.96 -19.94 -5.88
CA GLY A 31 -9.86 -18.58 -6.42
C GLY A 31 -10.20 -17.51 -5.36
N ILE A 32 -11.31 -17.68 -4.64
CA ILE A 32 -11.73 -16.76 -3.58
C ILE A 32 -10.70 -16.70 -2.45
N VAL A 33 -10.19 -17.84 -1.98
CA VAL A 33 -9.17 -17.88 -0.92
C VAL A 33 -7.88 -17.20 -1.37
N SER A 34 -7.46 -17.43 -2.62
CA SER A 34 -6.25 -16.83 -3.19
C SER A 34 -6.40 -15.32 -3.32
N LEU A 35 -7.54 -14.84 -3.83
CA LEU A 35 -7.84 -13.40 -3.94
C LEU A 35 -7.92 -12.73 -2.56
N LYS A 36 -8.46 -13.42 -1.55
CA LYS A 36 -8.48 -12.90 -0.17
C LYS A 36 -7.07 -12.74 0.40
N SER A 37 -6.16 -13.67 0.09
CA SER A 37 -4.74 -13.56 0.46
C SER A 37 -4.07 -12.38 -0.24
N VAL A 38 -4.27 -12.23 -1.55
CA VAL A 38 -3.76 -11.10 -2.33
C VAL A 38 -4.27 -9.78 -1.77
N ALA A 39 -5.58 -9.65 -1.54
CA ALA A 39 -6.17 -8.43 -0.99
C ALA A 39 -5.57 -8.06 0.37
N LYS A 40 -5.36 -9.04 1.27
CA LYS A 40 -4.72 -8.82 2.56
C LYS A 40 -3.28 -8.32 2.40
N ASN A 41 -2.50 -8.96 1.52
CA ASN A 41 -1.10 -8.58 1.28
C ASN A 41 -1.00 -7.20 0.61
N SER A 42 -1.88 -6.88 -0.34
CA SER A 42 -1.96 -5.57 -0.97
C SER A 42 -2.32 -4.47 0.04
N ASN A 43 -3.23 -4.76 0.97
CA ASN A 43 -3.56 -3.82 2.05
C ASN A 43 -2.34 -3.56 2.95
N THR A 44 -1.64 -4.62 3.36
CA THR A 44 -0.38 -4.46 4.12
C THR A 44 0.67 -3.68 3.35
N MET A 45 0.84 -3.95 2.04
CA MET A 45 1.80 -3.23 1.20
C MET A 45 1.48 -1.74 1.10
N TYR A 46 0.19 -1.39 1.01
CA TYR A 46 -0.25 0.00 0.91
C TYR A 46 -0.12 0.73 2.26
N GLU A 47 -0.77 0.21 3.30
CA GLU A 47 -0.89 0.86 4.61
C GLU A 47 0.44 0.89 5.37
N ASN A 48 1.20 -0.22 5.37
CA ASN A 48 2.39 -0.32 6.21
C ASN A 48 3.66 0.12 5.49
N ASN A 49 3.77 -0.11 4.19
CA ASN A 49 5.03 0.11 3.47
C ASN A 49 4.97 1.37 2.59
N LEU A 50 3.97 1.47 1.69
CA LEU A 50 3.94 2.55 0.70
C LEU A 50 3.69 3.92 1.34
N GLN A 51 2.78 3.99 2.31
CA GLN A 51 2.51 5.24 3.03
C GLN A 51 3.74 5.72 3.82
N SER A 52 4.41 4.80 4.51
CA SER A 52 5.67 5.06 5.24
C SER A 52 6.76 5.59 4.31
N ILE A 53 6.98 4.94 3.17
CA ILE A 53 7.96 5.37 2.15
C ILE A 53 7.61 6.74 1.58
N TYR A 54 6.32 7.00 1.31
CA TYR A 54 5.87 8.28 0.79
C TYR A 54 6.13 9.42 1.78
N LEU A 55 5.78 9.25 3.06
CA LEU A 55 6.05 10.24 4.10
C LEU A 55 7.55 10.49 4.26
N LEU A 56 8.37 9.43 4.30
CA LEU A 56 9.84 9.55 4.36
C LEU A 56 10.40 10.32 3.17
N ALA A 57 9.90 10.08 1.96
CA ALA A 57 10.32 10.80 0.77
C ALA A 57 9.95 12.28 0.84
N ASP A 58 8.74 12.61 1.32
CA ASP A 58 8.28 14.00 1.44
C ASP A 58 8.99 14.75 2.58
N ILE A 59 9.31 14.08 3.69
CA ILE A 59 10.19 14.57 4.76
C ILE A 59 11.56 14.93 4.18
N LYS A 60 12.18 13.98 3.46
CA LYS A 60 13.48 14.20 2.82
C LYS A 60 13.45 15.38 1.84
N GLN A 61 12.40 15.47 1.03
CA GLN A 61 12.24 16.58 0.08
C GLN A 61 12.12 17.92 0.80
N SER A 62 11.31 17.99 1.87
CA SER A 62 11.12 19.21 2.65
C SER A 62 12.42 19.64 3.34
N LEU A 63 13.21 18.70 3.87
CA LEU A 63 14.54 18.97 4.43
C LEU A 63 15.53 19.48 3.37
N ILE A 64 15.48 18.95 2.15
CA ILE A 64 16.33 19.43 1.04
C ILE A 64 15.94 20.86 0.65
N SER A 65 14.63 21.16 0.56
CA SER A 65 14.14 22.52 0.29
C SER A 65 14.60 23.50 1.36
N VAL A 66 14.36 23.19 2.65
CA VAL A 66 14.82 24.03 3.77
C VAL A 66 16.32 24.24 3.72
N LYS A 67 17.11 23.18 3.46
CA LYS A 67 18.57 23.31 3.31
C LYS A 67 18.93 24.27 2.18
N SER A 68 18.26 24.19 1.04
CA SER A 68 18.49 25.06 -0.11
C SER A 68 18.16 26.52 0.22
N ASP A 69 17.01 26.75 0.85
CA ASP A 69 16.53 28.08 1.21
C ASP A 69 17.42 28.73 2.27
N VAL A 70 17.90 27.95 3.25
CA VAL A 70 18.88 28.40 4.25
C VAL A 70 20.20 28.78 3.58
N ILE A 71 20.67 28.01 2.60
CA ILE A 71 21.88 28.36 1.84
C ILE A 71 21.65 29.68 1.08
N GLU A 72 20.53 29.84 0.38
CA GLU A 72 20.20 31.09 -0.34
C GLU A 72 20.13 32.29 0.61
N LEU A 73 19.48 32.11 1.77
CA LEU A 73 19.29 33.14 2.78
C LEU A 73 20.62 33.71 3.31
N VAL A 74 21.66 32.88 3.40
CA VAL A 74 23.02 33.29 3.84
C VAL A 74 23.70 34.22 2.83
N PHE A 75 23.42 34.07 1.53
CA PHE A 75 24.12 34.81 0.47
C PHE A 75 23.31 35.94 -0.16
N ILE A 76 21.98 35.91 -0.06
CA ILE A 76 21.10 36.87 -0.72
C ILE A 76 21.16 38.25 -0.04
N LYS A 77 21.20 39.32 -0.86
CA LYS A 77 21.22 40.71 -0.38
C LYS A 77 19.86 41.40 -0.44
N ASN A 78 18.96 40.91 -1.30
CA ASN A 78 17.62 41.46 -1.47
C ASN A 78 16.76 41.13 -0.24
N GLU A 79 16.23 42.16 0.44
CA GLU A 79 15.46 42.00 1.68
C GLU A 79 14.07 41.38 1.45
N ASP A 80 13.39 41.68 0.34
CA ASP A 80 12.09 41.07 0.02
C ASP A 80 12.27 39.55 -0.15
N ARG A 81 13.30 39.14 -0.90
CA ARG A 81 13.66 37.73 -1.09
C ARG A 81 14.06 37.05 0.22
N LYS A 82 14.70 37.76 1.16
CA LYS A 82 14.98 37.21 2.50
C LYS A 82 13.70 36.93 3.27
N SER A 83 12.67 37.76 3.12
CA SER A 83 11.37 37.52 3.75
C SER A 83 10.71 36.29 3.15
N ASP A 84 10.66 36.20 1.82
CA ASP A 84 10.08 35.04 1.12
C ASP A 84 10.76 33.73 1.55
N LEU A 85 12.10 33.70 1.60
CA LEU A 85 12.86 32.53 2.01
C LEU A 85 12.57 32.12 3.46
N LYS A 86 12.34 33.07 4.37
CA LYS A 86 11.97 32.75 5.76
C LYS A 86 10.59 32.12 5.83
N ASP A 87 9.65 32.62 5.04
CA ASP A 87 8.29 32.08 4.97
C ASP A 87 8.31 30.67 4.34
N ASP A 88 9.05 30.46 3.26
CA ASP A 88 9.24 29.16 2.62
C ASP A 88 9.88 28.13 3.57
N ILE A 89 10.91 28.55 4.33
CA ILE A 89 11.51 27.72 5.37
C ILE A 89 10.48 27.33 6.42
N GLN A 90 9.70 28.29 6.92
CA GLN A 90 8.70 28.03 7.96
C GLN A 90 7.62 27.06 7.47
N ILE A 91 7.09 27.27 6.25
CA ILE A 91 6.10 26.39 5.63
C ILE A 91 6.65 24.96 5.49
N ASN A 92 7.88 24.80 5.01
CA ASN A 92 8.48 23.47 4.83
C ASN A 92 8.83 22.80 6.16
N VAL A 93 9.23 23.56 7.19
CA VAL A 93 9.44 23.05 8.55
C VAL A 93 8.13 22.56 9.15
N ASP A 94 7.05 23.33 9.05
CA ASP A 94 5.74 22.96 9.59
C ASP A 94 5.17 21.72 8.87
N LYS A 95 5.31 21.68 7.54
CA LYS A 95 4.96 20.51 6.73
C LYS A 95 5.78 19.28 7.17
N ASN A 96 7.09 19.44 7.33
CA ASN A 96 7.97 18.36 7.74
C ASN A 96 7.60 17.82 9.14
N ASN A 97 7.34 18.71 10.10
CA ASN A 97 6.94 18.33 11.46
C ASN A 97 5.64 17.52 11.44
N LYS A 98 4.64 17.96 10.65
CA LYS A 98 3.39 17.22 10.48
C LYS A 98 3.61 15.84 9.85
N ASN A 99 4.48 15.75 8.84
CA ASN A 99 4.77 14.46 8.18
C ASN A 99 5.53 13.51 9.12
N VAL A 100 6.44 14.03 9.95
CA VAL A 100 7.14 13.25 10.98
C VAL A 100 6.14 12.70 11.99
N GLU A 101 5.23 13.53 12.51
CA GLU A 101 4.18 13.08 13.43
C GLU A 101 3.28 12.01 12.78
N GLN A 102 2.90 12.18 11.52
CA GLN A 102 2.13 11.17 10.80
C GLN A 102 2.89 9.86 10.64
N TYR A 103 4.20 9.94 10.33
CA TYR A 103 5.05 8.77 10.16
C TYR A 103 5.25 7.99 11.46
N GLU A 104 5.46 8.69 12.59
CA GLU A 104 5.61 8.06 13.91
C GLU A 104 4.36 7.28 14.36
N ASN A 105 3.20 7.67 13.86
CA ASN A 105 1.93 7.01 14.15
C ASN A 105 1.64 5.81 13.22
N LEU A 106 2.45 5.56 12.19
CA LEU A 106 2.25 4.43 11.28
C LEU A 106 2.70 3.09 11.89
N PRO A 107 2.02 1.99 11.57
CA PRO A 107 2.43 0.66 12.03
C PRO A 107 3.75 0.23 11.40
N MET A 108 4.81 0.18 12.19
CA MET A 108 6.12 -0.31 11.75
C MET A 108 6.17 -1.85 11.67
N THR A 109 6.74 -2.36 10.59
CA THR A 109 7.11 -3.76 10.44
C THR A 109 8.21 -4.16 11.42
N GLN A 110 8.41 -5.46 11.62
CA GLN A 110 9.49 -5.96 12.49
C GLN A 110 10.89 -5.70 11.92
N GLU A 111 10.99 -5.53 10.60
CA GLU A 111 12.25 -5.19 9.93
C GLU A 111 12.63 -3.73 10.17
N GLU A 112 11.65 -2.82 10.18
CA GLU A 112 11.86 -1.39 10.46
C GLU A 112 12.20 -1.09 11.93
N LYS A 113 11.90 -2.02 12.85
CA LYS A 113 12.18 -1.88 14.29
C LYS A 113 13.57 -2.35 14.71
N LYS A 114 14.32 -3.02 13.83
CA LYS A 114 15.65 -3.56 14.10
C LYS A 114 16.73 -2.55 13.75
#